data_AF-A0A4U9DB69-F1
#
_entry.id   AF-A0A4U9DB69-F1
#
_cell.length_a   1.000
_cell.length_b   1.000
_cell.length_c   1.000
_cell.angle_alpha   90.00
_cell.angle_beta   90.00
_cell.angle_gamma   90.00
#
_symmetry.space_group_name_H-M   'P 1'
#
loop_
_entity.id
_entity.type
_entity.pdbx_description
1 polymer ?
#
loop_
_entity_poly.entity_id
_entity_poly.type
_entity_poly.pdbx_seq_one_letter_code
_entity_poly.pdbx_strand_id
1 'polypeptide(L)'
;MPFLDAIDPSAKVIDSVNTIVNDSGRLTGLNTDYIAVKSLIDSHSLAPTAKVMIQGSGGMAKAVIAAFRDAGFRDVIIAARNRDSGLALAKQYGFQWQPQPEGIAAAILVNVTPLGMAGGEYAGTLAFSQSMVEGADVVFDVVALPPEDAADPPGAAAG
;
A
#
# COMPACT_ATOMS: atom_id res chain seq x y z
N MET A 1 -6.25 8.72 -17.77
CA MET A 1 -7.05 7.62 -18.36
C MET A 1 -7.68 7.91 -19.73
N PRO A 2 -8.18 9.12 -20.08
CA PRO A 2 -8.92 9.29 -21.34
C PRO A 2 -8.08 9.15 -22.62
N PHE A 3 -6.75 9.11 -22.50
CA PHE A 3 -5.82 8.93 -23.62
C PHE A 3 -5.31 7.48 -23.79
N LEU A 4 -5.89 6.53 -23.04
CA LEU A 4 -5.55 5.11 -23.14
C LEU A 4 -6.56 4.40 -24.02
N ASP A 5 -6.08 3.47 -24.85
CA ASP A 5 -6.94 2.61 -25.67
C ASP A 5 -7.62 1.54 -24.84
N ALA A 6 -7.01 1.13 -23.73
CA ALA A 6 -7.56 0.17 -22.80
C ALA A 6 -7.11 0.39 -21.35
N ILE A 7 -7.92 -0.10 -20.43
CA ILE A 7 -7.65 -0.09 -18.99
C ILE A 7 -7.78 -1.53 -18.49
N ASP A 8 -6.69 -2.06 -17.92
CA ASP A 8 -6.64 -3.37 -17.30
C ASP A 8 -7.49 -3.41 -16.02
N PRO A 9 -8.08 -4.57 -15.63
CA PRO A 9 -8.83 -4.69 -14.38
C PRO A 9 -8.08 -4.18 -13.14
N SER A 10 -6.75 -4.34 -13.08
CA SER A 10 -5.90 -3.84 -12.00
C SER A 10 -6.00 -2.32 -11.81
N ALA A 11 -6.05 -1.56 -12.90
CA ALA A 11 -6.19 -0.11 -12.86
C ALA A 11 -7.66 0.31 -12.69
N LYS A 12 -8.58 -0.45 -13.31
CA LYS A 12 -10.01 -0.13 -13.30
C LYS A 12 -10.62 -0.22 -11.91
N VAL A 13 -10.25 -1.22 -11.11
CA VAL A 13 -10.84 -1.44 -9.77
C VAL A 13 -10.53 -0.31 -8.79
N ILE A 14 -9.42 0.40 -9.00
CA ILE A 14 -8.99 1.54 -8.18
C ILE A 14 -8.98 2.86 -8.93
N ASP A 15 -9.52 2.93 -10.14
CA ASP A 15 -9.54 4.15 -10.96
C ASP A 15 -8.17 4.88 -10.93
N SER A 16 -7.09 4.14 -11.17
CA SER A 16 -5.72 4.67 -11.09
C SER A 16 -4.76 3.83 -11.95
N VAL A 17 -3.93 4.51 -12.75
CA VAL A 17 -2.92 3.90 -13.62
C VAL A 17 -1.54 4.37 -13.18
N ASN A 18 -0.62 3.43 -12.95
CA ASN A 18 0.79 3.73 -12.67
C ASN A 18 1.74 3.21 -13.77
N THR A 19 1.25 2.33 -14.65
CA THR A 19 2.04 1.66 -15.68
C THR A 19 1.27 1.66 -17.00
N ILE A 20 1.94 1.98 -18.11
CA ILE A 20 1.36 1.92 -19.46
C ILE A 20 2.19 0.95 -20.28
N VAL A 21 1.55 -0.07 -20.84
CA VAL A 21 2.14 -0.97 -21.83
C VAL A 21 1.72 -0.52 -23.22
N ASN A 22 2.69 -0.30 -24.10
CA ASN A 22 2.46 -0.02 -25.51
C ASN A 22 2.72 -1.30 -26.31
N ASP A 23 1.64 -1.91 -26.81
CA ASP A 23 1.74 -3.03 -27.75
C ASP A 23 1.36 -2.54 -29.15
N SER A 24 2.39 -2.35 -29.98
CA SER A 24 2.23 -2.00 -31.40
C SER A 24 1.34 -0.76 -31.64
N GLY A 25 1.44 0.24 -30.77
CA GLY A 25 0.67 1.50 -30.85
C GLY A 25 -0.61 1.50 -30.01
N ARG A 26 -0.97 0.38 -29.38
CA ARG A 26 -2.11 0.29 -28.46
C ARG A 26 -1.66 0.46 -27.01
N LEU A 27 -2.13 1.52 -26.36
CA LEU A 27 -1.78 1.89 -24.99
C LEU A 27 -2.75 1.27 -23.98
N THR A 28 -2.26 0.35 -23.16
CA THR A 28 -3.01 -0.26 -22.06
C THR A 28 -2.48 0.23 -20.72
N GLY A 29 -3.35 0.82 -19.90
CA GLY A 29 -3.00 1.24 -18.53
C GLY A 29 -3.25 0.12 -17.51
N LEU A 30 -2.28 -0.08 -16.62
CA LEU A 30 -2.30 -1.04 -15.53
C LEU A 30 -1.98 -0.34 -14.20
N ASN A 31 -2.24 -1.06 -13.11
CA ASN A 31 -1.73 -0.70 -11.80
C ASN A 31 -0.90 -1.85 -11.22
N THR A 32 0.42 -1.75 -11.34
CA THR A 32 1.36 -2.78 -10.86
C THR A 32 1.39 -2.89 -9.35
N ASP A 33 1.04 -1.84 -8.62
CA ASP A 33 0.96 -1.85 -7.16
C ASP A 33 -0.16 -2.78 -6.68
N TYR A 34 -1.35 -2.65 -7.26
CA TYR A 34 -2.47 -3.55 -7.00
C TYR A 34 -2.10 -5.01 -7.35
N ILE A 35 -1.46 -5.22 -8.51
CA ILE A 35 -1.03 -6.55 -8.95
C ILE A 35 -0.04 -7.15 -7.96
N ALA A 36 0.95 -6.39 -7.52
CA ALA A 36 1.97 -6.83 -6.57
C ALA A 36 1.36 -7.23 -5.23
N VAL A 37 0.47 -6.40 -4.66
CA VAL A 37 -0.19 -6.70 -3.39
C VAL A 37 -1.05 -7.96 -3.51
N LYS A 38 -1.82 -8.10 -4.58
CA LYS A 38 -2.62 -9.30 -4.82
C LYS A 38 -1.75 -10.55 -4.92
N SER A 39 -0.65 -10.46 -5.67
CA SER A 39 0.32 -11.56 -5.79
C SER A 39 0.95 -11.93 -4.44
N LEU A 40 1.19 -10.96 -3.56
CA LEU A 40 1.73 -11.21 -2.22
C LEU A 40 0.72 -11.91 -1.31
N ILE A 41 -0.55 -11.47 -1.36
CA ILE A 41 -1.65 -12.11 -0.63
C ILE A 41 -1.76 -13.59 -1.04
N ASP A 42 -1.75 -13.85 -2.35
CA ASP A 42 -1.89 -15.20 -2.90
C ASP A 42 -0.65 -16.06 -2.58
N SER A 43 0.57 -15.53 -2.77
CA SER A 43 1.81 -16.30 -2.58
C SER A 43 2.07 -16.67 -1.11
N HIS A 44 1.63 -15.82 -0.18
CA HIS A 44 1.73 -16.10 1.27
C HIS A 44 0.49 -16.82 1.81
N SER A 45 -0.49 -17.16 0.95
CA SER A 45 -1.71 -17.86 1.34
C SER A 45 -2.43 -17.21 2.54
N LEU A 46 -2.50 -15.88 2.54
CA LEU A 46 -3.07 -15.16 3.68
C LEU A 46 -4.55 -15.51 3.83
N ALA A 47 -4.96 -15.89 5.05
CA ALA A 47 -6.32 -16.30 5.33
C ALA A 47 -7.27 -15.08 5.30
N PRO A 48 -8.33 -15.05 4.47
CA PRO A 48 -9.27 -13.91 4.39
C PRO A 48 -10.07 -13.65 5.67
N THR A 49 -10.04 -14.61 6.61
CA THR A 49 -10.63 -14.50 7.95
C THR A 49 -9.74 -13.76 8.94
N ALA A 50 -8.46 -13.54 8.62
CA ALA A 50 -7.54 -12.81 9.47
C ALA A 50 -7.90 -11.32 9.51
N LYS A 51 -7.73 -10.71 10.68
CA LYS A 51 -7.91 -9.27 10.86
C LYS A 51 -6.69 -8.52 10.34
N VAL A 52 -6.93 -7.50 9.53
CA VAL A 52 -5.90 -6.70 8.86
C VAL A 52 -5.91 -5.26 9.37
N MET A 53 -4.75 -4.75 9.76
CA MET A 53 -4.51 -3.33 10.04
C MET A 53 -3.73 -2.72 8.88
N ILE A 54 -4.34 -1.78 8.16
CA ILE A 54 -3.69 -1.02 7.09
C ILE A 54 -3.44 0.40 7.60
N GLN A 55 -2.18 0.81 7.71
CA GLN A 55 -1.81 2.14 8.17
C GLN A 55 -1.50 3.06 7.00
N GLY A 56 -2.32 4.07 6.82
CA GLY A 56 -2.20 5.13 5.82
C GLY A 56 -3.39 5.21 4.87
N SER A 57 -3.59 6.39 4.29
CA SER A 57 -4.66 6.72 3.34
C SER A 57 -4.13 7.48 2.11
N GLY A 58 -2.84 7.33 1.81
CA GLY A 58 -2.12 7.99 0.72
C GLY A 58 -2.15 7.22 -0.61
N GLY A 59 -1.22 7.53 -1.51
CA GLY A 59 -1.22 7.06 -2.91
C GLY A 59 -1.39 5.54 -3.07
N MET A 60 -0.61 4.75 -2.33
CA MET A 60 -0.68 3.27 -2.38
C MET A 60 -1.87 2.67 -1.63
N ALA A 61 -2.49 3.42 -0.71
CA ALA A 61 -3.53 2.89 0.17
C ALA A 61 -4.70 2.34 -0.63
N LYS A 62 -5.12 3.04 -1.69
CA LYS A 62 -6.24 2.60 -2.53
C LYS A 62 -5.97 1.24 -3.19
N ALA A 63 -4.77 1.03 -3.72
CA ALA A 63 -4.36 -0.22 -4.34
C ALA A 63 -4.33 -1.38 -3.34
N VAL A 64 -3.71 -1.14 -2.18
CA VAL A 64 -3.61 -2.14 -1.10
C VAL A 64 -4.99 -2.52 -0.56
N ILE A 65 -5.81 -1.53 -0.20
CA ILE A 65 -7.15 -1.74 0.35
C ILE A 65 -8.04 -2.51 -0.65
N ALA A 66 -7.98 -2.14 -1.93
CA ALA A 66 -8.73 -2.85 -2.97
C ALA A 66 -8.25 -4.29 -3.16
N ALA A 67 -6.94 -4.55 -3.13
CA ALA A 67 -6.40 -5.90 -3.24
C ALA A 67 -6.88 -6.80 -2.09
N PHE A 68 -6.83 -6.33 -0.83
CA PHE A 68 -7.38 -7.07 0.31
C PHE A 68 -8.90 -7.30 0.17
N ARG A 69 -9.65 -6.29 -0.27
CA ARG A 69 -11.09 -6.42 -0.50
C ARG A 69 -11.42 -7.50 -1.55
N ASP A 70 -10.68 -7.52 -2.64
CA ASP A 70 -10.87 -8.45 -3.76
C ASP A 70 -10.42 -9.87 -3.41
N ALA A 71 -9.40 -10.01 -2.56
CA ALA A 71 -8.97 -11.29 -1.99
C ALA A 71 -9.95 -11.85 -0.93
N GLY A 72 -11.04 -11.15 -0.65
CA GLY A 72 -12.12 -11.63 0.21
C GLY A 72 -12.01 -11.23 1.67
N PHE A 73 -11.04 -10.40 2.05
CA PHE A 73 -10.93 -9.90 3.42
C PHE A 73 -12.11 -8.99 3.76
N ARG A 74 -12.66 -9.19 4.96
CA ARG A 74 -13.80 -8.44 5.48
C ARG A 74 -13.50 -7.74 6.80
N ASP A 75 -12.59 -8.27 7.61
CA ASP A 75 -12.16 -7.68 8.88
C ASP A 75 -10.89 -6.84 8.67
N VAL A 76 -11.07 -5.68 8.04
CA VAL A 76 -9.99 -4.75 7.71
C VAL A 76 -10.24 -3.41 8.41
N ILE A 77 -9.18 -2.87 9.01
CA ILE A 77 -9.16 -1.58 9.69
C ILE A 77 -8.16 -0.68 8.97
N ILE A 78 -8.62 0.50 8.57
CA ILE A 78 -7.77 1.55 7.99
C ILE A 78 -7.41 2.54 9.09
N ALA A 79 -6.17 2.52 9.53
CA ALA A 79 -5.60 3.49 10.44
C ALA A 79 -5.03 4.68 9.66
N ALA A 80 -5.66 5.86 9.77
CA ALA A 80 -5.21 7.03 9.02
C ALA A 80 -5.38 8.35 9.79
N ARG A 81 -4.29 9.12 9.88
CA ARG A 81 -4.26 10.45 10.51
C ARG A 81 -5.21 11.45 9.82
N ASN A 82 -5.25 11.43 8.49
CA ASN A 82 -6.22 12.21 7.74
C ASN A 82 -7.57 11.49 7.80
N ARG A 83 -8.44 12.02 8.66
CA ARG A 83 -9.77 11.49 8.92
C ARG A 83 -10.63 11.42 7.66
N ASP A 84 -10.62 12.45 6.83
CA ASP A 84 -11.51 12.54 5.67
C ASP A 84 -11.14 11.51 4.61
N SER A 85 -9.84 11.38 4.28
CA SER A 85 -9.40 10.36 3.33
C SER A 85 -9.51 8.95 3.89
N GLY A 86 -9.22 8.74 5.18
CA GLY A 86 -9.37 7.45 5.85
C GLY A 86 -10.82 6.96 5.88
N LEU A 87 -11.76 7.82 6.29
CA LEU A 87 -13.19 7.49 6.30
C LEU A 87 -13.75 7.28 4.90
N ALA A 88 -13.30 8.05 3.91
CA ALA A 88 -13.72 7.88 2.52
C ALA A 88 -13.33 6.49 1.99
N LEU A 89 -12.09 6.05 2.22
CA LEU A 89 -11.61 4.72 1.84
C LEU A 89 -12.36 3.62 2.60
N ALA A 90 -12.48 3.74 3.92
CA ALA A 90 -13.20 2.77 4.73
C ALA A 90 -14.65 2.59 4.27
N LYS A 91 -15.36 3.70 4.02
CA LYS A 91 -16.72 3.67 3.48
C LYS A 91 -16.78 3.06 2.09
N GLN A 92 -15.85 3.42 1.19
CA GLN A 92 -15.82 2.93 -0.18
C GLN A 92 -15.67 1.41 -0.25
N TYR A 93 -14.82 0.82 0.61
CA TYR A 93 -14.53 -0.62 0.58
C TYR A 93 -15.28 -1.44 1.64
N GLY A 94 -16.09 -0.79 2.48
CA GLY A 94 -16.89 -1.44 3.52
C GLY A 94 -16.05 -1.96 4.69
N PHE A 95 -15.08 -1.16 5.12
CA PHE A 95 -14.12 -1.44 6.19
C PHE A 95 -14.26 -0.47 7.35
N GLN A 96 -13.52 -0.73 8.42
CA GLN A 96 -13.47 0.13 9.60
C GLN A 96 -12.36 1.20 9.45
N TRP A 97 -12.51 2.31 10.15
CA TRP A 97 -11.49 3.36 10.23
C TRP A 97 -11.17 3.68 11.69
N GLN A 98 -9.91 4.00 11.95
CA GLN A 98 -9.45 4.60 13.21
C GLN A 98 -8.33 5.62 12.96
N PRO A 99 -8.10 6.58 13.87
CA PRO A 99 -7.12 7.64 13.65
C PRO A 99 -5.64 7.16 13.70
N GLN A 100 -5.37 6.09 14.44
CA GLN A 100 -4.03 5.55 14.69
C GLN A 100 -4.09 4.01 14.76
N PRO A 101 -3.00 3.28 14.50
CA PRO A 101 -3.01 1.82 14.39
C PRO A 101 -3.19 1.08 15.74
N GLU A 102 -2.88 1.71 16.87
CA GLU A 102 -2.89 1.05 18.18
C GLU A 102 -4.31 0.76 18.71
N GLY A 103 -4.38 -0.10 19.73
CA GLY A 103 -5.60 -0.40 20.48
C GLY A 103 -6.40 -1.59 19.95
N ILE A 104 -6.11 -2.07 18.74
CA ILE A 104 -6.72 -3.27 18.16
C ILE A 104 -5.62 -4.20 17.66
N ALA A 105 -5.57 -5.42 18.21
CA ALA A 105 -4.68 -6.46 17.73
C ALA A 105 -5.13 -6.93 16.33
N ALA A 106 -4.19 -7.12 15.41
CA ALA A 106 -4.44 -7.61 14.07
C ALA A 106 -3.34 -8.62 13.71
N ALA A 107 -3.71 -9.69 13.00
CA ALA A 107 -2.80 -10.74 12.58
C ALA A 107 -1.92 -10.29 11.40
N ILE A 108 -2.42 -9.36 10.59
CA ILE A 108 -1.72 -8.82 9.43
C ILE A 108 -1.60 -7.31 9.59
N LEU A 109 -0.37 -6.80 9.57
CA LEU A 109 -0.06 -5.38 9.59
C LEU A 109 0.45 -4.94 8.23
N VAL A 110 -0.05 -3.82 7.71
CA VAL A 110 0.34 -3.30 6.39
C VAL A 110 0.65 -1.81 6.48
N ASN A 111 1.91 -1.43 6.31
CA ASN A 111 2.32 -0.04 6.24
C ASN A 111 2.20 0.48 4.80
N VAL A 112 1.39 1.52 4.60
CA VAL A 112 1.29 2.28 3.35
C VAL A 112 1.58 3.78 3.56
N THR A 113 2.29 4.11 4.64
CA THR A 113 2.78 5.46 4.92
C THR A 113 4.27 5.59 4.63
N PRO A 114 4.81 6.80 4.45
CA PRO A 114 6.27 7.02 4.34
C PRO A 114 7.06 6.78 5.64
N LEU A 115 6.44 6.27 6.71
CA LEU A 115 7.14 5.98 7.97
C LEU A 115 8.16 4.86 7.72
N GLY A 116 9.36 5.00 8.28
CA GLY A 116 10.46 4.04 8.09
C GLY A 116 11.21 4.19 6.76
N MET A 117 10.78 5.09 5.87
CA MET A 117 11.45 5.33 4.58
C MET A 117 12.80 6.04 4.79
N ALA A 118 13.90 5.38 4.39
CA ALA A 118 15.25 5.94 4.45
C ALA A 118 15.34 7.27 3.66
N GLY A 119 16.02 8.26 4.23
CA GLY A 119 16.17 9.59 3.63
C GLY A 119 14.92 10.50 3.70
N GLY A 120 13.80 10.01 4.23
CA GLY A 120 12.60 10.80 4.48
C GLY A 120 12.58 11.45 5.88
N GLU A 121 11.68 12.42 6.08
CA GLU A 121 11.42 13.09 7.36
C GLU A 121 11.11 12.11 8.50
N TYR A 122 10.62 10.92 8.17
CA TYR A 122 10.15 9.90 9.12
C TYR A 122 10.99 8.61 9.15
N ALA A 123 12.24 8.66 8.68
CA ALA A 123 13.11 7.47 8.59
C ALA A 123 13.31 6.75 9.94
N GLY A 124 13.32 7.49 11.06
CA GLY A 124 13.46 6.92 12.41
C GLY A 124 12.15 6.55 13.10
N THR A 125 11.01 6.65 12.40
CA THR A 125 9.68 6.42 12.99
C THR A 125 9.15 5.06 12.57
N LEU A 126 8.81 4.22 13.54
CA LEU A 126 8.17 2.93 13.29
C LEU A 126 6.73 3.15 12.82
N ALA A 127 6.31 2.39 11.81
CA ALA A 127 4.91 2.38 11.39
C ALA A 127 4.03 1.81 12.50
N PHE A 128 4.40 0.64 13.04
CA PHE A 128 3.68 -0.06 14.10
C PHE A 128 4.52 -0.12 15.38
N SER A 129 3.86 -0.15 16.55
CA SER A 129 4.56 -0.37 17.81
C SER A 129 5.17 -1.77 17.87
N GLN A 130 6.24 -1.94 18.65
CA GLN A 130 6.87 -3.25 18.85
C GLN A 130 5.86 -4.31 19.31
N SER A 131 4.96 -3.96 20.24
CA SER A 131 3.89 -4.85 20.71
C SER A 131 2.93 -5.31 19.63
N MET A 132 2.66 -4.48 18.62
CA MET A 132 1.82 -4.87 17.48
C MET A 132 2.57 -5.85 16.59
N VAL A 133 3.84 -5.58 16.31
CA VAL A 133 4.69 -6.46 15.49
C VAL A 133 4.85 -7.83 16.15
N GLU A 134 5.09 -7.88 17.46
CA GLU A 134 5.20 -9.13 18.22
C GLU A 134 3.88 -9.93 18.26
N GLY A 135 2.74 -9.26 18.14
CA GLY A 135 1.40 -9.87 18.13
C GLY A 135 0.86 -10.19 16.74
N ALA A 136 1.59 -9.85 15.68
CA ALA A 136 1.18 -10.09 14.30
C ALA A 136 1.85 -11.36 13.74
N ASP A 137 1.12 -12.07 12.88
CA ASP A 137 1.66 -13.20 12.13
C ASP A 137 2.45 -12.72 10.91
N VAL A 138 2.01 -11.60 10.30
CA VAL A 138 2.59 -11.05 9.08
C VAL A 138 2.65 -9.52 9.15
N VAL A 139 3.79 -8.96 8.73
CA VAL A 139 3.97 -7.52 8.55
C VAL A 139 4.42 -7.26 7.11
N PHE A 140 3.62 -6.48 6.38
CA PHE A 140 3.92 -5.98 5.05
C PHE A 140 4.31 -4.52 5.12
N ASP A 141 5.49 -4.19 4.61
CA ASP A 141 5.88 -2.81 4.36
C ASP A 141 5.87 -2.52 2.87
N VAL A 142 5.00 -1.59 2.46
CA VAL A 142 4.80 -1.21 1.06
C VAL A 142 5.68 0.01 0.70
N VAL A 143 6.49 0.49 1.64
CA VAL A 143 7.51 1.50 1.38
C VAL A 143 8.63 0.87 0.55
N ALA A 144 8.78 1.34 -0.69
CA ALA A 144 9.97 1.05 -1.47
C ALA A 144 11.16 1.81 -0.86
N LEU A 145 12.19 1.07 -0.44
CA LEU A 145 13.51 1.67 -0.25
C LEU A 145 14.02 2.12 -1.63
N PRO A 146 14.70 3.28 -1.74
CA PRO A 146 15.52 3.51 -2.92
C PRO A 146 16.52 2.35 -3.03
N PRO A 147 16.82 1.86 -4.25
CA PRO A 147 17.88 0.86 -4.43
C PRO A 147 19.15 1.37 -3.74
N GLU A 148 19.88 0.50 -3.04
CA GLU A 148 21.08 0.84 -2.25
C GLU A 148 22.13 1.64 -3.06
N ASP A 149 22.07 1.56 -4.39
CA ASP A 149 22.94 2.26 -5.34
C ASP A 149 22.57 3.74 -5.60
N ALA A 150 21.49 4.27 -5.02
CA ALA A 150 21.16 5.70 -5.12
C ALA A 150 21.87 6.58 -4.07
N ALA A 151 22.92 6.04 -3.43
CA ALA A 151 23.90 6.86 -2.73
C ALA A 151 24.71 7.65 -3.77
N ASP A 152 24.51 8.96 -3.73
CA ASP A 152 25.27 10.04 -4.38
C ASP A 152 26.67 9.61 -4.90
N PRO A 153 26.99 9.73 -6.21
CA PRO A 153 28.34 9.47 -6.67
C PRO A 153 29.31 10.44 -5.98
N PRO A 154 30.41 9.97 -5.39
CA PRO A 154 31.38 10.86 -4.76
C PRO A 154 32.09 11.66 -5.84
N GLY A 155 31.68 12.91 -6.07
CA GLY A 155 32.33 13.71 -7.12
C GLY A 155 31.63 15.01 -7.53
N ALA A 156 31.39 15.92 -6.58
CA ALA A 156 31.16 17.33 -6.92
C ALA A 156 31.90 18.25 -5.92
N ALA A 157 33.20 18.03 -5.79
CA ALA A 157 34.13 19.03 -5.26
C ALA A 157 35.35 19.09 -6.18
N ALA A 158 35.22 19.86 -7.26
CA ALA A 158 36.33 20.37 -8.06
C ALA A 158 35.86 21.61 -8.83
N GLY A 159 36.39 22.77 -8.47
CA GLY A 159 36.15 24.06 -9.14
C GLY A 159 36.00 25.22 -8.17
#